data_AF-A0A831ZBY1-F1
#
_entry.id   AF-A0A831ZBY1-F1
#
_cell.length_a   1.000
_cell.length_b   1.000
_cell.length_c   1.000
_cell.angle_alpha   90.00
_cell.angle_beta   90.00
_cell.angle_gamma   90.00
#
_symmetry.space_group_name_H-M   'P 1'
#
loop_
_entity.id
_entity.type
_entity.pdbx_description
1 polymer ?
#
loop_
_entity_poly.entity_id
_entity_poly.type
_entity_poly.pdbx_seq_one_letter_code
_entity_poly.pdbx_strand_id
1 'polypeptide(L)'
;MMKLFTIQRLELEETFQAGIKPPLSFDQILQIEGQIYKSADNRKTIYFQMNDKDYFIKIHDGVGWREIFKNLFIGRLPVISAQNEYKAILKLAELNIDSLQFVGFGQRGYNPARLQSFVITKALMNHISLATLCQDWTKQPPAPIFKRYLINQVATITRRLHRNGINHRDLYLCHFLIKRQYRGDDGFPPIHLIDLHRVQIRSKTPYRWRVKDLTALYFSSMDIGLSNTDRLRFIRSYTDYESLRGALKNSAELWKQVKHKANLLYKKHNNQ
;
A
#
# COMPACT_ATOMS: atom_id res chain seq x y z
N MET A 1 35.38 25.15 13.62
CA MET A 1 34.62 24.60 12.48
C MET A 1 33.36 23.93 13.05
N MET A 2 32.22 24.61 13.02
CA MET A 2 30.96 24.10 13.59
C MET A 2 30.58 22.79 12.88
N LYS A 3 30.64 21.66 13.60
CA LYS A 3 29.92 20.45 13.19
C LYS A 3 28.44 20.82 13.17
N LEU A 4 27.91 21.17 12.00
CA LEU A 4 26.48 21.24 11.77
C LEU A 4 25.92 19.90 12.24
N PHE A 5 25.14 19.91 13.33
CA PHE A 5 24.48 18.72 13.84
C PHE A 5 23.54 18.21 12.74
N THR A 6 24.00 17.25 11.95
CA THR A 6 23.16 16.57 10.98
C THR A 6 22.17 15.73 11.77
N ILE A 7 20.91 16.17 11.82
CA ILE A 7 19.83 15.37 12.41
C ILE A 7 19.72 14.09 11.60
N GLN A 8 19.99 12.96 12.25
CA GLN A 8 19.91 11.63 11.69
C GLN A 8 19.09 10.76 12.63
N ARG A 9 18.09 10.08 12.08
CA ARG A 9 17.35 9.00 12.73
C ARG A 9 17.68 7.71 11.99
N LEU A 10 18.05 6.68 12.73
CA LEU A 10 18.32 5.34 12.21
C LEU A 10 17.72 4.34 13.18
N GLU A 11 16.77 3.54 12.68
CA GLU A 11 16.10 2.49 13.41
C GLU A 11 16.21 1.21 12.59
N LEU A 12 16.76 0.16 13.17
CA LEU A 12 16.93 -1.14 12.53
C LEU A 12 16.53 -2.21 13.54
N GLU A 13 15.79 -3.22 13.10
CA GLU A 13 15.50 -4.39 13.93
C GLU A 13 16.82 -5.07 14.36
N GLU A 14 16.89 -5.51 15.61
CA GLU A 14 18.09 -6.18 16.14
C GLU A 14 18.46 -7.42 15.32
N THR A 15 17.46 -8.18 14.89
CA THR A 15 17.66 -9.40 14.09
C THR A 15 18.21 -9.13 12.69
N PHE A 16 18.05 -7.91 12.16
CA PHE A 16 18.59 -7.51 10.87
C PHE A 16 20.12 -7.38 10.94
N GLN A 17 20.62 -6.74 12.01
CA GLN A 17 22.05 -6.46 12.19
C GLN A 17 22.74 -7.44 13.15
N ALA A 18 22.10 -8.57 13.44
CA ALA A 18 22.66 -9.63 14.28
C ALA A 18 23.98 -10.14 13.71
N GLY A 19 25.02 -10.16 14.54
CA GLY A 19 26.37 -10.61 14.14
C GLY A 19 27.24 -9.55 13.45
N ILE A 20 26.71 -8.37 13.12
CA ILE A 20 27.48 -7.31 12.47
C ILE A 20 28.11 -6.39 13.53
N LYS A 21 29.45 -6.29 13.55
CA LYS A 21 30.20 -5.38 14.42
C LYS A 21 31.27 -4.62 13.61
N PRO A 22 31.26 -3.27 13.60
CA PRO A 22 30.28 -2.37 14.23
C PRO A 22 28.89 -2.41 13.55
N PRO A 23 27.82 -1.93 14.22
CA PRO A 23 26.49 -1.82 13.62
C PRO A 23 26.49 -1.04 12.29
N LEU A 24 25.55 -1.35 11.40
CA LEU A 24 25.44 -0.72 10.09
C LEU A 24 25.19 0.79 10.21
N SER A 25 26.01 1.57 9.54
CA SER A 25 25.84 3.02 9.44
C SER A 25 24.80 3.40 8.37
N PHE A 26 24.31 4.63 8.45
CA PHE A 26 23.37 5.18 7.47
C PHE A 26 23.93 5.16 6.04
N ASP A 27 25.21 5.51 5.87
CA ASP A 27 25.86 5.55 4.56
C ASP A 27 26.06 4.15 3.97
N GLN A 28 26.44 3.16 4.79
CA GLN A 28 26.51 1.77 4.35
C GLN A 28 25.15 1.25 3.86
N ILE A 29 24.05 1.64 4.51
CA ILE A 29 22.70 1.23 4.10
C ILE A 29 22.28 1.89 2.78
N LEU A 30 22.62 3.17 2.58
CA LEU A 30 22.35 3.85 1.31
C LEU A 30 23.14 3.27 0.13
N GLN A 31 24.26 2.61 0.41
CA GLN A 31 25.13 1.97 -0.57
C GLN A 31 24.81 0.48 -0.78
N ILE A 32 23.74 -0.06 -0.18
CA ILE A 32 23.34 -1.46 -0.41
C ILE A 32 23.11 -1.70 -1.90
N GLU A 33 23.89 -2.63 -2.44
CA GLU A 33 23.76 -3.11 -3.80
C GLU A 33 22.81 -4.31 -3.88
N GLY A 34 22.17 -4.47 -5.02
CA GLY A 34 21.21 -5.54 -5.25
C GLY A 34 20.44 -5.35 -6.55
N GLN A 35 19.41 -6.16 -6.75
CA GLN A 35 18.59 -6.09 -7.94
C GLN A 35 17.67 -4.86 -7.89
N ILE A 36 17.79 -3.96 -8.87
CA ILE A 36 16.93 -2.78 -8.98
C ILE A 36 15.57 -3.21 -9.55
N TYR A 37 14.51 -3.05 -8.75
CA TYR A 37 13.12 -3.33 -9.18
C TYR A 37 12.43 -2.09 -9.75
N LYS A 38 12.78 -0.90 -9.23
CA LYS A 38 12.21 0.37 -9.69
C LYS A 38 13.23 1.48 -9.48
N SER A 39 13.43 2.31 -10.50
CA SER A 39 14.24 3.52 -10.43
C SER A 39 13.43 4.67 -11.03
N ALA A 40 13.25 5.71 -10.23
CA ALA A 40 12.78 7.03 -10.66
C ALA A 40 13.79 8.07 -10.14
N ASP A 41 13.78 9.28 -10.70
CA ASP A 41 14.82 10.31 -10.46
C ASP A 41 15.25 10.45 -8.99
N ASN A 42 14.31 10.35 -8.04
CA ASN A 42 14.54 10.58 -6.62
C ASN A 42 14.14 9.40 -5.71
N ARG A 43 13.82 8.24 -6.30
CA ARG A 43 13.41 7.04 -5.54
C ARG A 43 13.91 5.76 -6.20
N LYS A 44 14.60 4.92 -5.44
CA LYS A 44 15.07 3.60 -5.87
C LYS A 44 14.47 2.52 -4.97
N THR A 45 14.02 1.42 -5.57
CA THR A 45 13.62 0.21 -4.86
C THR A 45 14.58 -0.90 -5.25
N ILE A 46 15.33 -1.40 -4.27
CA ILE A 46 16.36 -2.41 -4.45
C ILE A 46 15.97 -3.64 -3.63
N TYR A 47 16.09 -4.80 -4.25
CA TYR A 47 16.02 -6.09 -3.59
C TYR A 47 17.44 -6.54 -3.25
N PHE A 48 17.63 -7.04 -2.03
CA PHE A 48 18.92 -7.58 -1.58
C PHE A 48 18.69 -8.74 -0.61
N GLN A 49 19.69 -9.61 -0.50
CA GLN A 49 19.72 -10.70 0.46
C GLN A 49 20.77 -10.41 1.53
N MET A 50 20.45 -10.72 2.77
CA MET A 50 21.38 -10.57 3.89
C MET A 50 21.05 -11.61 4.96
N ASN A 51 22.06 -12.36 5.43
CA ASN A 51 21.87 -13.46 6.40
C ASN A 51 20.78 -14.45 5.97
N ASP A 52 20.82 -14.90 4.71
CA ASP A 52 19.86 -15.83 4.08
C ASP A 52 18.38 -15.39 4.13
N LYS A 53 18.15 -14.08 4.27
CA LYS A 53 16.82 -13.48 4.27
C LYS A 53 16.70 -12.45 3.17
N ASP A 54 15.49 -12.37 2.61
CA ASP A 54 15.15 -11.50 1.50
C ASP A 54 14.58 -10.15 1.99
N TYR A 55 15.08 -9.05 1.44
CA TYR A 55 14.66 -7.70 1.81
C TYR A 55 14.43 -6.81 0.59
N PHE A 56 13.59 -5.79 0.80
CA PHE A 56 13.52 -4.62 -0.07
C PHE A 56 13.94 -3.39 0.71
N ILE A 57 14.79 -2.56 0.10
CA ILE A 57 15.06 -1.19 0.54
C ILE A 57 14.48 -0.21 -0.48
N LYS A 58 13.76 0.79 0.03
CA LYS A 58 13.24 1.91 -0.75
C LYS A 58 13.97 3.17 -0.33
N ILE A 59 14.90 3.61 -1.15
CA ILE A 59 15.73 4.79 -0.93
C ILE A 59 15.06 6.00 -1.58
N HIS A 60 14.99 7.09 -0.83
CA HIS A 60 14.57 8.40 -1.28
C HIS A 60 15.75 9.35 -1.14
N ASP A 61 16.19 9.88 -2.28
CA ASP A 61 17.20 10.93 -2.34
C ASP A 61 16.50 12.25 -2.70
N GLY A 62 16.99 13.37 -2.17
CA GLY A 62 16.25 14.63 -2.13
C GLY A 62 15.51 14.99 -3.42
N VAL A 63 14.19 15.23 -3.33
CA VAL A 63 13.32 15.45 -4.51
C VAL A 63 13.57 16.76 -5.28
N GLY A 64 14.35 17.68 -4.70
CA GLY A 64 14.58 19.02 -5.23
C GLY A 64 13.37 19.97 -5.08
N TRP A 65 13.64 21.28 -4.99
CA TRP A 65 12.59 22.29 -4.83
C TRP A 65 11.63 22.37 -6.02
N ARG A 66 12.11 22.12 -7.24
CA ARG A 66 11.29 22.14 -8.45
C ARG A 66 10.12 21.16 -8.37
N GLU A 67 10.37 19.92 -7.93
CA GLU A 67 9.33 18.90 -7.81
C GLU A 67 8.39 19.18 -6.63
N ILE A 68 8.90 19.77 -5.54
CA ILE A 68 8.08 20.20 -4.40
C ILE A 68 7.08 21.27 -4.84
N PHE A 69 7.56 22.37 -5.42
CA PHE A 69 6.69 23.46 -5.86
C PHE A 69 5.72 23.01 -6.95
N LYS A 70 6.16 22.22 -7.94
CA LYS A 70 5.28 21.66 -8.98
C LYS A 70 4.10 20.87 -8.38
N ASN A 71 4.38 19.98 -7.42
CA ASN A 71 3.32 19.21 -6.78
C ASN A 71 2.38 20.13 -5.97
N LEU A 72 2.92 21.09 -5.22
CA LEU A 72 2.14 22.06 -4.45
C LEU A 72 1.24 22.94 -5.33
N PHE A 73 1.73 23.44 -6.47
CA PHE A 73 0.95 24.24 -7.43
C PHE A 73 -0.24 23.47 -8.01
N ILE A 74 -0.14 22.14 -8.11
CA ILE A 74 -1.23 21.27 -8.59
C ILE A 74 -2.07 20.73 -7.38
N GLY A 75 -1.87 21.27 -6.18
CA GLY A 75 -2.59 20.87 -4.95
C GLY A 75 -2.26 19.44 -4.49
N ARG A 76 -1.11 18.89 -4.89
CA ARG A 76 -0.63 17.57 -4.48
C ARG A 76 0.50 17.73 -3.47
N LEU A 77 0.40 17.03 -2.34
CA LEU A 77 1.54 16.92 -1.43
C LEU A 77 2.59 15.97 -2.06
N PRO A 78 3.84 16.42 -2.28
CA PRO A 78 4.91 15.57 -2.77
C PRO A 78 5.27 14.50 -1.75
N VAL A 79 5.72 13.33 -2.22
CA VAL A 79 6.32 12.29 -1.36
C VAL A 79 7.80 12.61 -1.24
N ILE A 80 8.17 13.26 -0.14
CA ILE A 80 9.51 13.82 0.07
C ILE A 80 10.43 12.80 0.77
N SER A 81 9.88 11.84 1.50
CA SER A 81 10.64 10.86 2.27
C SER A 81 9.95 9.51 2.40
N ALA A 82 10.73 8.51 2.82
CA ALA A 82 10.25 7.19 3.21
C ALA A 82 9.38 7.23 4.50
N GLN A 83 9.29 8.38 5.19
CA GLN A 83 8.59 8.50 6.46
C GLN A 83 7.09 8.16 6.36
N ASN A 84 6.45 8.46 5.23
CA ASN A 84 5.04 8.10 5.01
C ASN A 84 4.86 6.58 4.98
N GLU A 85 5.73 5.87 4.24
CA GLU A 85 5.69 4.42 4.12
C GLU A 85 6.00 3.76 5.46
N TYR A 86 7.02 4.25 6.17
CA TYR A 86 7.36 3.82 7.53
C TYR A 86 6.18 3.96 8.50
N LYS A 87 5.57 5.16 8.59
CA LYS A 87 4.41 5.39 9.47
C LYS A 87 3.21 4.52 9.09
N ALA A 88 3.00 4.29 7.79
CA ALA A 88 1.92 3.44 7.31
C ALA A 88 2.13 1.97 7.69
N ILE A 89 3.34 1.44 7.54
CA ILE A 89 3.68 0.07 7.94
C ILE A 89 3.37 -0.15 9.43
N LEU A 90 3.88 0.74 10.29
CA LEU A 90 3.64 0.65 11.73
C LEU A 90 2.15 0.75 12.07
N LYS A 91 1.43 1.70 11.44
CA LYS A 91 0.00 1.88 11.70
C LYS A 91 -0.83 0.68 11.24
N LEU A 92 -0.48 0.04 10.13
CA LEU A 92 -1.18 -1.16 9.65
C LEU A 92 -0.90 -2.35 10.58
N ALA A 93 0.32 -2.50 11.09
CA ALA A 93 0.67 -3.51 12.09
C ALA A 93 -0.12 -3.32 13.39
N GLU A 94 -0.21 -2.09 13.94
CA GLU A 94 -1.05 -1.77 15.12
C GLU A 94 -2.53 -2.14 14.90
N LEU A 95 -3.01 -1.98 13.67
CA LEU A 95 -4.37 -2.28 13.30
C LEU A 95 -4.56 -3.74 12.91
N ASN A 96 -3.58 -4.64 13.09
CA ASN A 96 -3.63 -6.04 12.66
C ASN A 96 -4.11 -6.19 11.20
N ILE A 97 -3.59 -5.35 10.30
CA ILE A 97 -3.78 -5.44 8.85
C ILE A 97 -2.49 -5.96 8.24
N ASP A 98 -2.54 -7.13 7.62
CA ASP A 98 -1.38 -7.74 6.96
C ASP A 98 -0.83 -6.82 5.86
N SER A 99 0.48 -6.60 5.89
CA SER A 99 1.18 -5.69 4.99
C SER A 99 2.67 -6.08 4.89
N LEU A 100 3.52 -5.12 4.51
CA LEU A 100 4.98 -5.24 4.56
C LEU A 100 5.45 -5.35 6.01
N GLN A 101 6.40 -6.25 6.27
CA GLN A 101 7.02 -6.35 7.59
C GLN A 101 8.18 -5.36 7.69
N PHE A 102 8.10 -4.46 8.67
CA PHE A 102 9.16 -3.49 8.97
C PHE A 102 10.49 -4.20 9.29
N VAL A 103 11.60 -3.59 8.90
CA VAL A 103 12.96 -4.05 9.22
C VAL A 103 13.85 -2.87 9.60
N GLY A 104 13.70 -1.74 8.90
CA GLY A 104 14.52 -0.57 9.18
C GLY A 104 13.98 0.72 8.59
N PHE A 105 14.31 1.84 9.22
CA PHE A 105 14.02 3.18 8.75
C PHE A 105 15.20 4.10 9.02
N GLY A 106 15.54 4.92 8.03
CA GLY A 106 16.53 5.97 8.17
C GLY A 106 16.02 7.28 7.62
N GLN A 107 16.36 8.38 8.28
CA GLN A 107 16.19 9.72 7.72
C GLN A 107 17.34 10.64 8.16
N ARG A 108 17.92 11.39 7.22
CA ARG A 108 19.03 12.32 7.44
C ARG A 108 18.79 13.65 6.75
N GLY A 109 18.96 14.74 7.50
CA GLY A 109 18.83 16.12 7.03
C GLY A 109 17.52 16.81 7.43
N TYR A 110 17.50 18.15 7.31
CA TYR A 110 16.35 19.00 7.63
C TYR A 110 15.72 19.66 6.40
N ASN A 111 16.50 19.85 5.32
CA ASN A 111 16.03 20.48 4.09
C ASN A 111 15.16 19.48 3.30
N PRO A 112 13.85 19.72 3.11
CA PRO A 112 12.97 18.80 2.40
C PRO A 112 13.45 18.48 0.98
N ALA A 113 14.09 19.43 0.29
CA ALA A 113 14.59 19.23 -1.07
C ALA A 113 15.85 18.35 -1.16
N ARG A 114 16.57 18.16 -0.04
CA ARG A 114 17.82 17.37 0.06
C ARG A 114 17.72 16.24 1.08
N LEU A 115 16.51 15.92 1.53
CA LEU A 115 16.26 14.96 2.58
C LEU A 115 16.58 13.56 2.07
N GLN A 116 17.46 12.85 2.76
CA GLN A 116 17.76 11.45 2.47
C GLN A 116 16.98 10.58 3.43
N SER A 117 16.34 9.54 2.92
CA SER A 117 15.65 8.58 3.77
C SER A 117 15.52 7.23 3.10
N PHE A 118 15.32 6.20 3.90
CA PHE A 118 15.02 4.87 3.41
C PHE A 118 14.06 4.16 4.34
N VAL A 119 13.39 3.13 3.80
CA VAL A 119 12.70 2.11 4.57
C VAL A 119 13.09 0.73 4.05
N ILE A 120 13.37 -0.18 4.98
CA ILE A 120 13.69 -1.58 4.72
C ILE A 120 12.53 -2.42 5.22
N THR A 121 12.11 -3.38 4.39
CA THR A 121 11.07 -4.35 4.71
C THR A 121 11.48 -5.75 4.29
N LYS A 122 10.97 -6.78 4.96
CA LYS A 122 11.12 -8.16 4.46
C LYS A 122 10.43 -8.29 3.10
N ALA A 123 11.01 -9.09 2.20
CA ALA A 123 10.40 -9.36 0.92
C ALA A 123 9.21 -10.31 1.05
N LEU A 124 8.09 -9.97 0.40
CA LEU A 124 6.93 -10.85 0.29
C LEU A 124 7.15 -11.83 -0.86
N MET A 125 8.01 -12.83 -0.65
CA MET A 125 8.31 -13.87 -1.64
C MET A 125 7.11 -14.79 -1.87
N ASN A 126 6.94 -15.31 -3.10
CA ASN A 126 5.86 -16.24 -3.48
C ASN A 126 4.42 -15.69 -3.35
N HIS A 127 4.27 -14.36 -3.45
CA HIS A 127 2.96 -13.71 -3.51
C HIS A 127 2.53 -13.39 -4.94
N ILE A 128 1.22 -13.36 -5.17
CA ILE A 128 0.60 -12.83 -6.39
C ILE A 128 -0.38 -11.74 -6.04
N SER A 129 -0.50 -10.77 -6.96
CA SER A 129 -1.53 -9.77 -6.84
C SER A 129 -2.91 -10.39 -7.06
N LEU A 130 -3.93 -9.85 -6.39
CA LEU A 130 -5.31 -10.26 -6.64
C LEU A 130 -5.74 -9.95 -8.07
N ALA A 131 -5.21 -8.90 -8.70
CA ALA A 131 -5.46 -8.61 -10.10
C ALA A 131 -5.00 -9.77 -11.00
N THR A 132 -3.80 -10.30 -10.76
CA THR A 132 -3.27 -11.48 -11.47
C THR A 132 -4.05 -12.75 -11.13
N LEU A 133 -4.37 -12.97 -9.86
CA LEU A 133 -5.14 -14.14 -9.43
C LEU A 133 -6.53 -14.18 -10.10
N CYS A 134 -7.16 -13.02 -10.28
CA CYS A 134 -8.51 -12.92 -10.81
C CYS A 134 -8.57 -12.76 -12.33
N GLN A 135 -7.43 -12.76 -13.03
CA GLN A 135 -7.34 -12.43 -14.45
C GLN A 135 -8.23 -13.32 -15.33
N ASP A 136 -8.29 -14.62 -15.03
CA ASP A 136 -9.05 -15.60 -15.80
C ASP A 136 -10.42 -15.94 -15.22
N TRP A 137 -10.89 -15.25 -14.16
CA TRP A 137 -12.15 -15.58 -13.48
C TRP A 137 -13.39 -15.51 -14.38
N THR A 138 -13.35 -14.72 -15.44
CA THR A 138 -14.42 -14.67 -16.46
C THR A 138 -14.56 -15.98 -17.22
N LYS A 139 -13.46 -16.72 -17.43
CA LYS A 139 -13.43 -18.02 -18.13
C LYS A 139 -13.44 -19.20 -17.17
N GLN A 140 -12.71 -19.08 -16.06
CA GLN A 140 -12.52 -20.11 -15.04
C GLN A 140 -12.80 -19.52 -13.66
N PRO A 141 -14.08 -19.39 -13.27
CA PRO A 141 -14.43 -18.83 -11.98
C PRO A 141 -13.93 -19.74 -10.84
N PRO A 142 -13.44 -19.17 -9.74
CA PRO A 142 -12.99 -19.95 -8.60
C PRO A 142 -14.17 -20.55 -7.84
N ALA A 143 -13.87 -21.43 -6.87
CA ALA A 143 -14.87 -21.90 -5.91
C ALA A 143 -15.60 -20.72 -5.23
N PRO A 144 -16.95 -20.75 -5.13
CA PRO A 144 -17.72 -19.62 -4.58
C PRO A 144 -17.31 -19.20 -3.17
N ILE A 145 -16.87 -20.13 -2.33
CA ILE A 145 -16.42 -19.84 -0.96
C ILE A 145 -15.14 -19.00 -0.99
N PHE A 146 -14.16 -19.36 -1.83
CA PHE A 146 -12.91 -18.61 -1.99
C PHE A 146 -13.16 -17.22 -2.59
N LYS A 147 -14.04 -17.11 -3.60
CA LYS A 147 -14.45 -15.80 -4.15
C LYS A 147 -15.01 -14.88 -3.06
N ARG A 148 -15.92 -15.41 -2.24
CA ARG A 148 -16.56 -14.67 -1.13
C ARG A 148 -15.54 -14.27 -0.06
N TYR A 149 -14.61 -15.16 0.26
CA TYR A 149 -13.51 -14.87 1.18
C TYR A 149 -12.72 -13.64 0.72
N LEU A 150 -12.22 -13.65 -0.52
CA LEU A 150 -11.42 -12.54 -1.06
C LEU A 150 -12.19 -11.22 -1.05
N ILE A 151 -13.45 -11.22 -1.50
CA ILE A 151 -14.32 -10.02 -1.48
C ILE A 151 -14.47 -9.48 -0.06
N ASN A 152 -14.74 -10.36 0.91
CA ASN A 152 -14.92 -9.97 2.31
C ASN A 152 -13.64 -9.44 2.94
N GLN A 153 -12.50 -10.05 2.67
CA GLN A 153 -11.21 -9.61 3.21
C GLN A 153 -10.80 -8.25 2.64
N VAL A 154 -10.89 -8.05 1.32
CA VAL A 154 -10.59 -6.76 0.69
C VAL A 154 -11.53 -5.66 1.24
N ALA A 155 -12.83 -5.96 1.38
CA ALA A 155 -13.79 -5.04 1.98
C ALA A 155 -13.44 -4.70 3.45
N THR A 156 -13.05 -5.71 4.23
CA THR A 156 -12.70 -5.58 5.65
C THR A 156 -11.42 -4.77 5.83
N ILE A 157 -10.36 -5.05 5.07
CA ILE A 157 -9.13 -4.25 5.07
C ILE A 157 -9.45 -2.80 4.73
N THR A 158 -10.19 -2.56 3.64
CA THR A 158 -10.59 -1.22 3.19
C THR A 158 -11.42 -0.47 4.23
N ARG A 159 -12.33 -1.17 4.92
CA ARG A 159 -13.13 -0.62 6.02
C ARG A 159 -12.25 -0.24 7.21
N ARG A 160 -11.33 -1.10 7.63
CA ARG A 160 -10.44 -0.85 8.79
C ARG A 160 -9.55 0.34 8.54
N LEU A 161 -8.99 0.49 7.33
CA LEU A 161 -8.25 1.70 6.95
C LEU A 161 -9.12 2.96 7.13
N HIS A 162 -10.27 2.98 6.46
CA HIS A 162 -11.12 4.16 6.43
C HIS A 162 -11.71 4.53 7.80
N ARG A 163 -12.03 3.56 8.65
CA ARG A 163 -12.51 3.78 10.03
C ARG A 163 -11.44 4.35 10.94
N ASN A 164 -10.17 4.01 10.72
CA ASN A 164 -9.04 4.47 11.52
C ASN A 164 -8.34 5.70 10.92
N GLY A 165 -9.04 6.47 10.08
CA GLY A 165 -8.51 7.71 9.54
C GLY A 165 -7.47 7.56 8.43
N ILE A 166 -7.36 6.37 7.84
CA ILE A 166 -6.35 6.02 6.84
C ILE A 166 -6.98 5.97 5.45
N ASN A 167 -6.36 6.65 4.49
CA ASN A 167 -6.62 6.46 3.06
C ASN A 167 -5.32 6.10 2.32
N HIS A 168 -5.40 5.12 1.43
CA HIS A 168 -4.28 4.56 0.69
C HIS A 168 -3.82 5.45 -0.46
N ARG A 169 -4.76 6.16 -1.10
CA ARG A 169 -4.61 6.94 -2.33
C ARG A 169 -4.43 6.16 -3.63
N ASP A 170 -3.85 4.98 -3.56
CA ASP A 170 -3.63 4.07 -4.69
C ASP A 170 -4.23 2.68 -4.38
N LEU A 171 -5.48 2.63 -3.89
CA LEU A 171 -6.13 1.39 -3.46
C LEU A 171 -6.60 0.55 -4.66
N TYR A 172 -5.69 0.04 -5.47
CA TYR A 172 -5.99 -0.82 -6.60
C TYR A 172 -5.90 -2.30 -6.22
N LEU A 173 -6.63 -3.16 -6.94
CA LEU A 173 -6.66 -4.60 -6.68
C LEU A 173 -5.27 -5.26 -6.80
N CYS A 174 -4.38 -4.72 -7.65
CA CYS A 174 -3.01 -5.20 -7.80
C CYS A 174 -2.13 -4.97 -6.55
N HIS A 175 -2.54 -4.10 -5.62
CA HIS A 175 -1.81 -3.85 -4.37
C HIS A 175 -2.26 -4.74 -3.21
N PHE A 176 -3.20 -5.65 -3.45
CA PHE A 176 -3.54 -6.71 -2.54
C PHE A 176 -2.82 -7.98 -2.99
N LEU A 177 -1.98 -8.54 -2.12
CA LEU A 177 -1.17 -9.70 -2.40
C LEU A 177 -1.63 -10.91 -1.57
N ILE A 178 -1.53 -12.10 -2.16
CA ILE A 178 -1.85 -13.36 -1.49
C ILE A 178 -0.82 -14.42 -1.87
N LYS A 179 -0.53 -15.36 -0.96
CA LYS A 179 0.48 -16.41 -1.19
C LYS A 179 0.00 -17.40 -2.26
N ARG A 180 0.84 -17.71 -3.26
CA ARG A 180 0.49 -18.56 -4.43
C ARG A 180 0.07 -19.99 -4.06
N GLN A 181 0.77 -20.61 -3.11
CA GLN A 181 0.65 -22.03 -2.80
C GLN A 181 0.05 -22.23 -1.41
N TYR A 182 -1.19 -21.78 -1.26
CA TYR A 182 -1.91 -22.04 -0.03
C TYR A 182 -2.42 -23.49 -0.02
N ARG A 183 -2.00 -24.28 0.98
CA ARG A 183 -2.21 -25.73 1.01
C ARG A 183 -3.56 -26.19 1.60
N GLY A 184 -4.39 -25.28 2.12
CA GLY A 184 -5.78 -25.57 2.48
C GLY A 184 -6.03 -25.94 3.94
N ASP A 185 -4.99 -26.39 4.65
CA ASP A 185 -5.12 -27.00 5.97
C ASP A 185 -5.38 -25.97 7.10
N ASP A 186 -5.02 -24.70 6.89
CA ASP A 186 -5.07 -23.62 7.91
C ASP A 186 -6.25 -22.63 7.72
N GLY A 187 -7.25 -22.93 6.87
CA GLY A 187 -8.34 -21.98 6.54
C GLY A 187 -8.16 -21.23 5.22
N PHE A 188 -8.15 -19.88 5.20
CA PHE A 188 -7.84 -19.08 3.99
C PHE A 188 -6.66 -18.11 4.24
N PRO A 189 -5.74 -17.90 3.28
CA PRO A 189 -4.49 -17.15 3.50
C PRO A 189 -4.74 -15.64 3.65
N PRO A 190 -3.97 -14.95 4.52
CA PRO A 190 -4.07 -13.51 4.68
C PRO A 190 -3.77 -12.77 3.38
N ILE A 191 -4.36 -11.58 3.26
CA ILE A 191 -4.15 -10.67 2.13
C ILE A 191 -3.28 -9.51 2.60
N HIS A 192 -2.09 -9.39 2.03
CA HIS A 192 -1.14 -8.33 2.35
C HIS A 192 -1.42 -7.10 1.48
N LEU A 193 -1.64 -5.95 2.11
CA LEU A 193 -1.73 -4.67 1.40
C LEU A 193 -0.34 -4.06 1.23
N ILE A 194 0.03 -3.68 0.01
CA ILE A 194 1.33 -3.10 -0.31
C ILE A 194 1.21 -1.70 -0.94
N ASP A 195 2.35 -1.11 -1.28
CA ASP A 195 2.48 0.21 -1.91
C ASP A 195 2.00 1.38 -1.03
N LEU A 196 2.52 1.44 0.20
CA LEU A 196 2.04 2.36 1.23
C LEU A 196 2.63 3.79 1.16
N HIS A 197 3.47 4.08 0.16
CA HIS A 197 4.25 5.32 0.07
C HIS A 197 3.41 6.62 -0.01
N ARG A 198 2.14 6.52 -0.39
CA ARG A 198 1.19 7.65 -0.47
C ARG A 198 0.07 7.56 0.55
N VAL A 199 0.11 6.58 1.46
CA VAL A 199 -0.87 6.44 2.53
C VAL A 199 -0.88 7.71 3.38
N GLN A 200 -2.07 8.14 3.77
CA GLN A 200 -2.27 9.29 4.64
C GLN A 200 -3.04 8.85 5.88
N ILE A 201 -2.54 9.24 7.05
CA ILE A 201 -3.11 8.91 8.36
C ILE A 201 -3.62 10.20 8.99
N ARG A 202 -4.85 10.18 9.50
CA ARG A 202 -5.54 11.31 10.15
C ARG A 202 -6.39 10.81 11.31
N SER A 203 -7.02 11.72 12.05
CA SER A 203 -8.05 11.36 13.05
C SER A 203 -9.30 10.76 12.41
N LYS A 204 -9.70 11.25 11.22
CA LYS A 204 -10.83 10.74 10.44
C LYS A 204 -10.55 10.82 8.95
N THR A 205 -10.99 9.81 8.20
CA THR A 205 -10.79 9.78 6.76
C THR A 205 -11.78 10.73 6.08
N PRO A 206 -11.32 11.79 5.38
CA PRO A 206 -12.21 12.70 4.68
C PRO A 206 -13.01 11.97 3.59
N TYR A 207 -14.28 12.36 3.41
CA TYR A 207 -15.21 11.70 2.47
C TYR A 207 -14.62 11.58 1.05
N ARG A 208 -14.00 12.65 0.54
CA ARG A 208 -13.36 12.65 -0.79
C ARG A 208 -12.29 11.57 -0.96
N TRP A 209 -11.53 11.25 0.10
CA TRP A 209 -10.48 10.23 0.05
C TRP A 209 -11.07 8.83 0.14
N ARG A 210 -12.13 8.62 0.92
CA ARG A 210 -12.91 7.37 0.91
C ARG A 210 -13.47 7.08 -0.49
N VAL A 211 -14.09 8.09 -1.12
CA VAL A 211 -14.59 7.98 -2.50
C VAL A 211 -13.45 7.63 -3.45
N LYS A 212 -12.30 8.30 -3.36
CA LYS A 212 -11.14 8.05 -4.24
C LYS A 212 -10.65 6.62 -4.14
N ASP A 213 -10.42 6.11 -2.93
CA ASP A 213 -9.89 4.76 -2.72
C ASP A 213 -10.89 3.71 -3.21
N LEU A 214 -12.18 3.84 -2.87
CA LEU A 214 -13.23 2.94 -3.36
C LEU A 214 -13.40 3.01 -4.88
N THR A 215 -13.23 4.19 -5.47
CA THR A 215 -13.24 4.37 -6.94
C THR A 215 -12.09 3.63 -7.59
N ALA A 216 -10.87 3.77 -7.07
CA ALA A 216 -9.68 3.08 -7.58
C ALA A 216 -9.86 1.55 -7.52
N LEU A 217 -10.36 1.05 -6.39
CA LEU A 217 -10.61 -0.36 -6.18
C LEU A 217 -11.69 -0.89 -7.14
N TYR A 218 -12.80 -0.17 -7.28
CA TYR A 218 -13.86 -0.58 -8.19
C TYR A 218 -13.38 -0.58 -9.64
N PHE A 219 -12.69 0.47 -10.07
CA PHE A 219 -12.10 0.58 -11.40
C PHE A 219 -11.18 -0.61 -11.72
N SER A 220 -10.22 -0.91 -10.82
CA SER A 220 -9.28 -2.02 -11.01
C SER A 220 -9.87 -3.44 -10.88
N SER A 221 -11.18 -3.56 -10.65
CA SER A 221 -11.88 -4.85 -10.54
C SER A 221 -13.05 -4.98 -11.53
N MET A 222 -13.16 -4.09 -12.52
CA MET A 222 -14.28 -4.12 -13.48
C MET A 222 -14.22 -5.34 -14.42
N ASP A 223 -13.03 -5.78 -14.82
CA ASP A 223 -12.84 -6.79 -15.88
C ASP A 223 -12.61 -8.21 -15.35
N ILE A 224 -12.68 -8.43 -14.03
CA ILE A 224 -12.37 -9.73 -13.41
C ILE A 224 -13.60 -10.64 -13.24
N GLY A 225 -14.72 -10.33 -13.91
CA GLY A 225 -15.93 -11.16 -13.83
C GLY A 225 -16.68 -11.08 -12.48
N LEU A 226 -16.68 -9.92 -11.81
CA LEU A 226 -17.52 -9.71 -10.63
C LEU A 226 -18.98 -9.49 -11.03
N SER A 227 -19.89 -10.24 -10.40
CA SER A 227 -21.33 -10.07 -10.55
C SER A 227 -21.86 -8.88 -9.73
N ASN A 228 -23.11 -8.50 -9.93
CA ASN A 228 -23.79 -7.53 -9.05
C ASN A 228 -23.87 -8.04 -7.60
N THR A 229 -24.10 -9.34 -7.41
CA THR A 229 -24.14 -9.95 -6.08
C THR A 229 -22.79 -9.86 -5.37
N ASP A 230 -21.68 -10.03 -6.09
CA ASP A 230 -20.33 -9.86 -5.54
C ASP A 230 -20.08 -8.43 -5.07
N ARG A 231 -20.51 -7.44 -5.87
CA ARG A 231 -20.42 -6.01 -5.51
C ARG A 231 -21.29 -5.68 -4.28
N LEU A 232 -22.49 -6.24 -4.19
CA LEU A 232 -23.36 -6.07 -3.03
C LEU A 232 -22.77 -6.72 -1.76
N ARG A 233 -22.09 -7.87 -1.88
CA ARG A 233 -21.33 -8.49 -0.78
C ARG A 233 -20.21 -7.56 -0.31
N PHE A 234 -19.44 -7.00 -1.24
CA PHE A 234 -18.41 -6.01 -0.90
C PHE A 234 -19.01 -4.82 -0.12
N ILE A 235 -20.11 -4.24 -0.60
CA ILE A 235 -20.78 -3.10 0.05
C ILE A 235 -21.23 -3.46 1.46
N ARG A 236 -21.85 -4.63 1.65
CA ARG A 236 -22.28 -5.09 2.98
C ARG A 236 -21.07 -5.21 3.91
N SER A 237 -20.02 -5.90 3.49
CA SER A 237 -18.82 -6.10 4.30
C SER A 237 -18.06 -4.79 4.55
N TYR A 238 -18.00 -3.86 3.58
CA TYR A 238 -17.32 -2.58 3.76
C TYR A 238 -18.07 -1.63 4.71
N THR A 239 -19.40 -1.59 4.62
CA THR A 239 -20.20 -0.67 5.43
C THR A 239 -20.48 -1.17 6.84
N ASP A 240 -20.48 -2.50 7.03
CA ASP A 240 -20.72 -3.16 8.32
C ASP A 240 -22.10 -2.88 8.93
N TYR A 241 -23.11 -2.64 8.09
CA TYR A 241 -24.50 -2.59 8.56
C TYR A 241 -25.05 -4.00 8.75
N GLU A 242 -25.96 -4.15 9.71
CA GLU A 242 -26.68 -5.40 9.99
C GLU A 242 -27.43 -5.93 8.75
N SER A 243 -28.01 -5.03 7.94
CA SER A 243 -28.73 -5.37 6.71
C SER A 243 -28.17 -4.69 5.46
N LEU A 244 -28.23 -5.39 4.32
CA LEU A 244 -27.86 -4.83 3.02
C LEU A 244 -28.73 -3.62 2.64
N ARG A 245 -30.02 -3.64 3.00
CA ARG A 245 -30.93 -2.51 2.80
C ARG A 245 -30.43 -1.28 3.55
N GLY A 246 -29.99 -1.44 4.81
CA GLY A 246 -29.36 -0.38 5.59
C GLY A 246 -28.08 0.14 4.94
N ALA A 247 -27.22 -0.75 4.45
CA ALA A 247 -25.99 -0.39 3.75
C ALA A 247 -26.23 0.46 2.49
N LEU A 248 -27.23 0.07 1.69
CA LEU A 248 -27.56 0.79 0.46
C LEU A 248 -28.25 2.12 0.75
N LYS A 249 -29.18 2.19 1.70
CA LYS A 249 -29.91 3.42 2.04
C LYS A 249 -28.99 4.47 2.65
N ASN A 250 -28.17 4.10 3.63
CA ASN A 250 -27.36 5.06 4.40
C ASN A 250 -26.07 5.48 3.68
N SER A 251 -25.65 4.75 2.65
CA SER A 251 -24.45 5.08 1.85
C SER A 251 -24.76 5.22 0.36
N ALA A 252 -26.02 5.47 -0.01
CA ALA A 252 -26.46 5.55 -1.41
C ALA A 252 -25.61 6.53 -2.23
N GLU A 253 -25.41 7.73 -1.70
CA GLU A 253 -24.66 8.79 -2.38
C GLU A 253 -23.18 8.42 -2.56
N LEU A 254 -22.57 7.76 -1.56
CA LEU A 254 -21.20 7.24 -1.67
C LEU A 254 -21.08 6.27 -2.85
N TRP A 255 -21.98 5.31 -2.96
CA TRP A 255 -21.93 4.28 -4.01
C TRP A 255 -22.25 4.85 -5.38
N LYS A 256 -23.17 5.81 -5.47
CA LYS A 256 -23.45 6.55 -6.71
C LYS A 256 -22.20 7.28 -7.21
N GLN A 257 -21.51 8.01 -6.34
CA GLN A 257 -20.28 8.72 -6.70
C GLN A 257 -19.14 7.78 -7.10
N VAL A 258 -18.93 6.69 -6.34
CA VAL A 258 -17.91 5.68 -6.64
C VAL A 258 -18.17 5.06 -8.01
N LYS A 259 -19.41 4.64 -8.29
CA LYS A 259 -19.78 4.04 -9.58
C LYS A 259 -19.57 5.02 -10.73
N HIS A 260 -20.06 6.25 -10.59
CA HIS A 260 -19.93 7.28 -11.62
C HIS A 260 -18.45 7.56 -11.94
N LYS A 261 -17.62 7.81 -10.92
CA LYS A 261 -16.20 8.12 -11.13
C LYS A 261 -15.41 6.94 -11.69
N ALA A 262 -15.71 5.72 -11.25
CA ALA A 262 -15.03 4.54 -11.76
C ALA A 262 -15.35 4.32 -13.24
N ASN A 263 -16.61 4.51 -13.66
CA ASN A 263 -16.99 4.44 -15.06
C ASN A 263 -16.30 5.52 -15.93
N LEU A 264 -16.11 6.73 -15.39
CA LEU A 264 -15.36 7.78 -16.10
C LEU A 264 -13.89 7.40 -16.30
N LEU A 265 -13.25 6.84 -15.27
CA LEU A 265 -11.88 6.33 -15.37
C LEU A 265 -11.77 5.18 -16.38
N TYR A 266 -12.74 4.26 -16.35
CA TYR A 266 -12.80 3.14 -17.28
C TYR A 266 -12.94 3.58 -18.73
N LYS A 267 -13.88 4.49 -19.03
CA LYS A 267 -14.01 5.08 -20.37
C LYS A 267 -12.73 5.78 -20.84
N LYS A 268 -12.07 6.53 -19.95
CA LYS A 268 -10.81 7.19 -20.28
C LYS A 268 -9.69 6.20 -20.59
N HIS A 269 -9.63 5.08 -19.87
CA HIS A 269 -8.62 4.05 -20.06
C HIS A 269 -8.80 3.28 -21.37
N ASN A 270 -10.04 2.96 -21.75
CA ASN A 270 -10.34 2.21 -22.98
C ASN A 270 -10.28 3.07 -24.26
N ASN A 271 -10.29 4.39 -24.12
CA ASN A 271 -10.16 5.34 -25.23
C ASN A 271 -8.69 5.80 -25.45
N GLN A 272 -7.73 5.20 -24.73
CA GLN A 272 -6.28 5.43 -24.88
C GLN A 272 -5.64 4.23 -25.57
#